data_AF-A0A969HDL9-F1
#
_entry.id   AF-A0A969HDL9-F1
#
_cell.length_a   1.000
_cell.length_b   1.000
_cell.length_c   1.000
_cell.angle_alpha   90.00
_cell.angle_beta   90.00
_cell.angle_gamma   90.00
#
_symmetry.space_group_name_H-M   'P 1'
#
loop_
_entity.id
_entity.type
_entity.pdbx_description
1 polymer ?
#
loop_
_entity_poly.entity_id
_entity_poly.type
_entity_poly.pdbx_seq_one_letter_code
_entity_poly.pdbx_strand_id
1 'polypeptide(L)'
;MQVLVRDNNVDQALKALKKKMQREGIFREMKLRGHYEKPSERKAREKAEAIRRARKLARKRAQREGLIPGKPKPAPRVGGPGTGRPGGAPQRVAR
;
A
#
# COMPACT_ATOMS: atom_id res chain seq x y z
N MET A 1 6.09 2.27 -19.80
CA MET A 1 5.36 3.18 -18.89
C MET A 1 6.04 4.54 -18.93
N GLN A 2 5.34 5.61 -19.35
CA GLN A 2 5.91 6.95 -19.47
C GLN A 2 5.12 7.95 -18.63
N VAL A 3 5.80 8.90 -17.97
CA VAL A 3 5.18 9.96 -17.16
C VAL A 3 5.71 11.29 -17.66
N LEU A 4 4.80 12.15 -18.13
CA LEU A 4 5.12 13.52 -18.53
C LEU A 4 5.19 14.38 -17.27
N VAL A 5 6.32 15.06 -17.09
CA VAL A 5 6.50 16.05 -16.02
C VAL A 5 5.98 17.38 -16.54
N ARG A 6 5.09 18.02 -15.78
CA ARG A 6 4.64 19.39 -16.04
C ARG A 6 5.16 20.29 -14.92
N ASP A 7 5.51 21.52 -15.27
CA ASP A 7 5.85 22.59 -14.32
C ASP A 7 7.03 22.27 -13.40
N ASN A 8 8.07 21.60 -13.92
CA ASN A 8 9.26 21.15 -13.18
C ASN A 8 8.98 20.32 -11.90
N ASN A 9 7.76 19.77 -11.76
CA ASN A 9 7.36 19.05 -10.55
C ASN A 9 7.76 17.56 -10.62
N VAL A 10 9.06 17.31 -10.48
CA VAL A 10 9.66 15.98 -10.60
C VAL A 10 9.18 15.03 -9.48
N ASP A 11 9.00 15.53 -8.25
CA ASP A 11 8.56 14.71 -7.12
C ASP A 11 7.15 14.14 -7.29
N GLN A 12 6.23 14.93 -7.86
CA GLN A 12 4.88 14.45 -8.15
C GLN A 12 4.90 13.41 -9.27
N ALA A 13 5.72 13.63 -10.32
CA ALA A 13 5.87 12.67 -11.40
C ALA A 13 6.43 11.33 -10.90
N LEU A 14 7.43 11.34 -10.01
CA LEU A 14 7.99 10.14 -9.38
C LEU A 14 6.95 9.42 -8.51
N LYS A 15 6.16 10.17 -7.73
CA LYS A 15 5.06 9.59 -6.95
C LYS A 15 3.98 8.98 -7.84
N ALA A 16 3.65 9.63 -8.96
CA ALA A 16 2.67 9.13 -9.92
C ALA A 16 3.18 7.85 -10.61
N LEU A 17 4.44 7.83 -11.04
CA LEU A 17 5.12 6.67 -11.64
C LEU A 17 5.08 5.48 -10.67
N LYS A 18 5.56 5.67 -9.44
CA LYS A 18 5.54 4.64 -8.40
C LYS A 18 4.13 4.10 -8.15
N LYS A 19 3.12 4.98 -8.10
CA LYS A 19 1.73 4.57 -7.93
C LYS A 19 1.21 3.73 -9.10
N LYS A 20 1.47 4.08 -10.37
CA LYS A 20 1.00 3.22 -11.47
C LYS A 20 1.82 1.92 -11.62
N MET A 21 3.12 1.89 -11.30
CA MET A 21 3.89 0.63 -11.22
C MET A 21 3.37 -0.31 -10.12
N GLN A 22 2.92 0.24 -8.98
CA GLN A 22 2.27 -0.54 -7.93
C GLN A 22 0.89 -1.08 -8.35
N ARG A 23 0.12 -0.33 -9.15
CA ARG A 23 -1.17 -0.77 -9.70
C ARG A 23 -1.00 -1.88 -10.73
N GLU A 24 0.00 -1.74 -11.60
CA GLU A 24 0.39 -2.75 -12.58
C GLU A 24 0.98 -3.99 -11.90
N GLY A 25 1.37 -3.90 -10.62
CA GLY A 25 1.86 -5.04 -9.86
C GLY A 25 3.29 -5.45 -10.21
N ILE A 26 4.01 -4.63 -10.99
CA ILE A 26 5.36 -4.91 -11.48
C ILE A 26 6.31 -5.20 -10.32
N PHE A 27 6.25 -4.43 -9.22
CA PHE A 27 7.08 -4.70 -8.05
C PHE A 27 6.80 -6.05 -7.39
N ARG A 28 5.55 -6.52 -7.49
CA ARG A 28 5.15 -7.82 -6.99
C ARG A 28 5.72 -8.93 -7.88
N GLU A 29 5.68 -8.73 -9.18
CA GLU A 29 6.29 -9.64 -10.15
C GLU A 29 7.82 -9.68 -10.03
N MET A 30 8.48 -8.53 -9.88
CA MET A 30 9.93 -8.47 -9.66
C MET A 30 10.35 -9.25 -8.41
N LYS A 31 9.58 -9.13 -7.31
CA LYS A 31 9.83 -9.90 -6.09
C LYS A 31 9.55 -11.40 -6.26
N LEU A 32 8.55 -11.77 -7.06
CA LEU A 32 8.20 -13.17 -7.35
C LEU A 32 9.22 -13.83 -8.30
N ARG A 33 9.82 -13.07 -9.22
CA ARG A 33 10.77 -13.57 -10.23
C ARG A 33 12.23 -13.53 -9.78
N GLY A 34 12.53 -13.02 -8.58
CA GLY A 34 13.90 -12.95 -8.05
C GLY A 34 14.52 -14.31 -7.71
N HIS A 35 13.69 -15.36 -7.54
CA HIS A 35 14.13 -16.72 -7.26
C HIS A 35 13.30 -17.71 -8.08
N TYR A 36 13.90 -18.84 -8.47
CA TYR A 36 13.17 -19.90 -9.16
C TYR A 36 12.15 -20.54 -8.21
N GLU A 37 10.86 -20.29 -8.47
CA GLU A 37 9.75 -20.92 -7.76
C GLU A 37 9.33 -22.19 -8.52
N LYS A 38 9.21 -23.31 -7.80
CA LYS A 38 8.83 -24.59 -8.41
C LYS A 38 7.44 -24.46 -9.06
N PRO A 39 7.21 -25.02 -10.26
CA PRO A 39 5.95 -24.82 -10.99
C PRO A 39 4.69 -25.29 -10.22
N SER A 40 4.83 -26.26 -9.32
CA SER A 40 3.76 -26.69 -8.41
C SER A 40 3.34 -25.61 -7.40
N GLU A 41 4.31 -24.88 -6.85
CA GLU A 41 4.11 -23.83 -5.85
C GLU A 41 3.51 -22.58 -6.48
N ARG A 42 3.99 -22.23 -7.68
CA ARG A 42 3.43 -21.15 -8.50
C ARG A 42 1.94 -21.37 -8.76
N LYS A 43 1.54 -22.58 -9.18
CA LYS A 43 0.13 -22.94 -9.42
C LYS A 43 -0.72 -22.85 -8.15
N ALA A 44 -0.20 -23.29 -7.00
CA ALA A 44 -0.93 -23.21 -5.74
C ALA A 44 -1.17 -21.75 -5.30
N ARG A 45 -0.16 -20.90 -5.46
CA ARG A 45 -0.22 -19.48 -5.14
C ARG A 45 -1.18 -18.72 -6.04
N GLU A 46 -1.11 -18.97 -7.36
CA GLU A 46 -2.01 -18.37 -8.35
C GLU A 46 -3.48 -18.71 -8.04
N LYS A 47 -3.77 -19.98 -7.73
CA LYS A 47 -5.11 -20.42 -7.32
C LYS A 47 -5.58 -19.72 -6.04
N ALA A 48 -4.74 -19.66 -5.02
CA ALA A 48 -5.06 -18.97 -3.76
C ALA A 48 -5.29 -17.46 -3.97
N GLU A 49 -4.49 -16.83 -4.83
CA GLU A 49 -4.66 -15.41 -5.17
C GLU A 49 -5.94 -15.15 -5.96
N ALA A 50 -6.28 -16.01 -6.92
CA ALA A 50 -7.52 -15.91 -7.69
C ALA A 50 -8.75 -16.01 -6.77
N ILE A 51 -8.77 -16.98 -5.86
CA ILE A 51 -9.84 -17.13 -4.87
C ILE A 51 -9.93 -15.89 -3.97
N ARG A 52 -8.78 -15.36 -3.50
CA ARG A 52 -8.75 -14.14 -2.69
C ARG A 52 -9.28 -12.92 -3.44
N ARG A 53 -8.93 -12.78 -4.73
CA ARG A 53 -9.44 -11.70 -5.60
C ARG A 53 -10.94 -11.83 -5.83
N ALA A 54 -11.44 -13.04 -6.12
CA ALA A 54 -12.85 -13.31 -6.33
C ALA A 54 -13.68 -12.99 -5.08
N ARG A 55 -13.26 -13.44 -3.89
CA ARG A 55 -13.90 -13.12 -2.61
C ARG A 55 -13.93 -11.61 -2.35
N LYS A 56 -12.84 -10.90 -2.67
CA LYS A 56 -12.76 -9.44 -2.51
C LYS A 56 -13.68 -8.70 -3.48
N LEU A 57 -13.80 -9.18 -4.73
CA LEU A 57 -14.70 -8.61 -5.74
C LEU A 57 -16.17 -8.82 -5.34
N ALA A 58 -16.53 -10.03 -4.92
CA ALA A 58 -17.88 -10.34 -4.43
C ALA A 58 -18.25 -9.47 -3.23
N ARG A 59 -17.35 -9.32 -2.24
CA ARG A 59 -17.57 -8.43 -1.10
C ARG A 59 -17.77 -6.97 -1.51
N LYS A 60 -17.01 -6.47 -2.49
CA LYS A 60 -17.18 -5.10 -3.00
C LYS A 60 -18.49 -4.91 -3.76
N ARG A 61 -18.94 -5.92 -4.52
CA ARG A 61 -20.24 -5.90 -5.20
C ARG A 61 -21.39 -5.87 -4.19
N ALA A 62 -21.36 -6.77 -3.21
CA ALA A 62 -22.37 -6.81 -2.14
C ALA A 62 -22.43 -5.51 -1.30
N GLN A 63 -21.31 -4.82 -1.11
CA GLN A 63 -21.27 -3.50 -0.47
C GLN A 63 -21.85 -2.39 -1.35
N ARG A 64 -21.75 -2.51 -2.68
CA ARG A 64 -22.33 -1.55 -3.63
C ARG A 64 -23.85 -1.73 -3.74
N GLU A 65 -24.30 -2.98 -3.65
CA GLU A 65 -25.72 -3.37 -3.70
C GLU A 65 -26.42 -3.25 -2.33
N GLY A 66 -25.74 -2.70 -1.31
CA GLY A 66 -26.36 -2.39 -0.01
C GLY A 66 -26.67 -3.58 0.90
N LEU A 67 -26.32 -4.80 0.49
CA LEU A 67 -26.67 -6.04 1.19
C LEU A 67 -25.80 -6.32 2.43
N ILE A 68 -24.69 -5.58 2.61
CA ILE A 68 -23.78 -5.73 3.75
C ILE A 68 -23.40 -4.35 4.28
N PRO A 69 -23.56 -4.07 5.60
CA PRO A 69 -23.05 -2.84 6.19
C PRO A 69 -21.54 -2.76 5.97
N GLY A 70 -21.10 -1.76 5.20
CA GLY A 70 -19.68 -1.47 5.05
C GLY A 70 -19.05 -1.26 6.43
N LYS A 71 -17.88 -1.86 6.69
CA LYS A 71 -17.13 -1.55 7.91
C LYS A 71 -16.99 -0.02 8.00
N PRO A 72 -17.29 0.60 9.15
CA PRO A 72 -17.21 2.05 9.28
C PRO A 72 -15.82 2.52 8.84
N LYS A 73 -15.77 3.55 7.99
CA LYS A 73 -14.49 4.16 7.60
C LYS A 73 -13.81 4.58 8.90
N PRO A 74 -12.55 4.21 9.15
CA PRO A 74 -11.81 4.77 10.27
C PRO A 74 -11.84 6.29 10.10
N ALA A 75 -12.20 6.99 11.18
CA ALA A 75 -12.28 8.45 11.18
C ALA A 75 -11.00 9.03 10.57
N PRO A 76 -11.09 10.11 9.77
CA PRO A 76 -9.88 10.80 9.31
C PRO A 76 -9.08 11.16 10.55
N ARG A 77 -7.84 10.65 10.65
CA ARG A 77 -6.90 11.12 11.66
C ARG A 77 -6.64 12.58 11.33
N VAL A 78 -7.39 13.49 11.96
CA VAL A 78 -7.07 14.91 12.02
C VAL A 78 -5.67 14.99 12.61
N GLY A 79 -4.77 15.69 11.91
CA GLY A 79 -3.33 15.71 12.19
C GLY A 79 -3.04 15.83 13.68
N GLY A 80 -2.50 14.76 14.26
CA GLY A 80 -1.84 14.86 15.56
C GLY A 80 -0.53 15.61 15.35
N PRO A 81 -0.22 16.63 16.18
CA PRO A 81 1.05 17.32 16.09
C PRO A 81 2.16 16.30 16.29
N GLY A 82 3.25 16.49 15.54
CA GLY A 82 4.39 15.58 15.50
C GLY A 82 4.79 15.15 16.91
N THR A 83 5.01 13.85 17.07
CA THR A 83 5.81 13.33 18.18
C THR A 83 7.21 13.90 18.03
N GLY A 84 7.38 15.14 18.49
CA GLY A 84 8.65 15.74 18.82
C GLY A 84 9.24 14.87 19.91
N ARG A 85 10.26 14.11 19.52
CA ARG A 85 11.20 13.48 20.44
C ARG A 85 11.85 14.62 21.22
N PRO A 86 11.62 14.82 22.53
CA PRO A 86 12.41 15.78 23.26
C PRO A 86 13.76 15.10 23.53
N GLY A 87 14.77 15.55 22.79
CA GLY A 87 16.14 15.34 23.20
C GLY A 87 16.43 16.13 24.47
N GLY A 88 17.24 15.55 25.34
CA GLY A 88 18.14 16.26 26.28
C GLY A 88 17.48 17.05 27.40
N ALA A 89 17.45 16.49 28.60
CA ALA A 89 17.45 17.27 29.82
C ALA A 89 18.92 17.44 30.29
N PRO A 90 19.46 18.67 30.39
CA PRO A 90 20.74 18.92 31.03
C PRO A 90 20.57 19.20 32.54
N GLN A 91 21.46 18.57 33.31
CA GLN A 91 22.05 18.95 34.61
C GLN A 91 21.14 19.34 35.80
N ARG A 92 21.30 18.60 36.91
CA ARG A 92 21.32 19.18 38.26
C ARG A 92 22.51 18.67 39.05
N VAL A 93 23.42 19.59 39.32
CA VAL A 93 24.45 19.56 40.37
C VAL A 93 23.76 19.32 41.72
N ALA A 94 24.20 18.29 42.44
CA ALA A 94 23.96 18.13 43.86
C ALA A 94 25.20 18.64 44.62
N ARG A 95 24.88 19.39 45.66
CA ARG A 95 25.75 20.16 46.55
C ARG A 95 26.55 19.27 47.48
#